data_AF-A0A3N5EIG5-F1
#
_entry.id   AF-A0A3N5EIG5-F1
#
_cell.length_a   1.000
_cell.length_b   1.000
_cell.length_c   1.000
_cell.angle_alpha   90.00
_cell.angle_beta   90.00
_cell.angle_gamma   90.00
#
_symmetry.space_group_name_H-M   'P 1'
#
loop_
_entity.id
_entity.type
_entity.pdbx_description
1 polymer ?
#
loop_
_entity_poly.entity_id
_entity_poly.type
_entity_poly.pdbx_seq_one_letter_code
_entity_poly.pdbx_strand_id
1 'polypeptide(L)' 'MAGAVVGFRLPNYLDRANAPRYHFHFISKNKDDGGHVLECQTQDVKTENDYTVQWHTILPGD' A
#
# COMPACT_ATOMS: atom_id res chain seq x y z
N MET A 1 -9.43 -15.63 -2.95
CA MET A 1 -10.35 -14.69 -2.27
C MET A 1 -10.45 -13.43 -3.11
N ALA A 2 -11.64 -12.85 -3.27
CA ALA A 2 -11.81 -11.57 -3.98
C ALA A 2 -11.67 -10.41 -2.98
N GLY A 3 -11.01 -9.33 -3.41
CA GLY A 3 -10.80 -8.15 -2.58
C GLY A 3 -9.96 -7.10 -3.32
N ALA A 4 -9.46 -6.13 -2.57
CA ALA A 4 -8.60 -5.07 -3.10
C ALA A 4 -7.25 -5.08 -2.39
N VAL A 5 -6.18 -4.91 -3.16
CA VAL A 5 -4.85 -4.58 -2.64
C VAL A 5 -4.62 -3.10 -2.89
N VAL A 6 -4.22 -2.37 -1.85
CA VAL A 6 -3.94 -0.93 -1.92
C VAL A 6 -2.64 -0.62 -1.21
N GLY A 7 -1.93 0.39 -1.67
CA GLY A 7 -0.71 0.85 -1.01
C GLY A 7 0.17 1.67 -1.93
N PHE A 8 1.44 1.79 -1.55
CA PHE A 8 2.37 2.71 -2.18
C PHE A 8 3.62 1.98 -2.69
N ARG A 9 4.23 2.56 -3.73
CA ARG A 9 5.61 2.27 -4.11
C ARG A 9 6.46 3.50 -3.84
N LEU A 10 7.29 3.46 -2.80
CA LEU A 10 8.09 4.60 -2.36
C LEU A 10 9.57 4.46 -2.78
N PRO A 11 10.26 5.57 -3.09
CA PRO A 11 11.71 5.57 -3.34
C PRO A 11 12.52 5.01 -2.16
N ASN A 12 13.67 4.39 -2.47
CA ASN A 12 14.54 3.79 -1.44
C ASN A 12 15.05 4.79 -0.40
N TYR A 13 15.21 6.07 -0.76
CA TYR A 13 15.73 7.09 0.16
C TYR A 13 14.75 7.51 1.26
N LEU A 14 13.51 7.00 1.26
CA LEU A 14 12.50 7.27 2.29
C LEU A 14 12.51 6.25 3.45
N ASP A 15 13.50 5.36 3.52
CA ASP A 15 13.57 4.25 4.49
C ASP A 15 13.56 4.66 5.98
N ARG A 16 13.93 5.90 6.29
CA ARG A 16 13.86 6.48 7.64
C ARG A 16 12.54 7.16 7.98
N ALA A 17 11.76 7.55 6.97
CA ALA A 17 10.54 8.33 7.14
C ALA A 17 9.27 7.50 6.86
N ASN A 18 9.37 6.45 6.04
CA ASN A 18 8.25 5.59 5.66
C ASN A 18 8.76 4.20 5.21
N ALA A 19 7.87 3.31 4.78
CA ALA A 19 8.20 1.99 4.25
C ALA A 19 8.57 2.07 2.75
N PRO A 20 9.85 1.98 2.36
CA PRO A 20 10.29 2.12 0.98
C PRO A 20 9.89 0.90 0.14
N ARG A 21 9.95 1.04 -1.20
CA ARG A 21 9.49 0.04 -2.17
C ARG A 21 7.99 -0.21 -2.01
N TYR A 22 7.51 -1.42 -2.26
CA TYR A 22 6.09 -1.76 -2.18
C TYR A 22 5.68 -1.98 -0.73
N HIS A 23 4.70 -1.21 -0.28
CA HIS A 23 3.99 -1.42 0.99
C HIS A 23 2.50 -1.53 0.67
N PHE A 24 1.96 -2.74 0.77
CA PHE A 24 0.58 -3.06 0.43
C PHE A 24 -0.21 -3.59 1.61
N HIS A 25 -1.49 -3.24 1.62
CA HIS A 25 -2.51 -3.80 2.49
C HIS A 25 -3.59 -4.45 1.62
N PHE A 26 -4.26 -5.46 2.16
CA PHE A 26 -5.38 -6.15 1.52
C PHE A 26 -6.65 -6.01 2.35
N ILE A 27 -7.80 -5.93 1.67
CA ILE A 27 -9.12 -6.04 2.28
C ILE A 27 -10.03 -6.93 1.43
N SER A 28 -10.73 -7.86 2.07
CA SER A 28 -11.68 -8.76 1.42
C SER A 28 -12.86 -7.97 0.83
N LYS A 29 -13.52 -8.54 -0.18
CA LYS A 29 -14.74 -7.95 -0.77
C LYS A 29 -15.83 -7.67 0.28
N ASN A 30 -15.92 -8.52 1.31
CA ASN A 30 -16.91 -8.40 2.39
C ASN A 30 -16.44 -7.50 3.55
N LYS A 31 -15.17 -7.07 3.53
CA LYS A 31 -14.55 -6.18 4.54
C LYS A 31 -14.46 -6.75 5.95
N ASP A 32 -14.55 -8.07 6.07
CA ASP A 32 -14.43 -8.84 7.31
C ASP A 32 -13.00 -9.35 7.54
N ASP A 33 -12.21 -9.50 6.47
CA ASP A 33 -10.82 -9.95 6.51
C ASP A 33 -9.89 -8.94 5.83
N GLY A 34 -8.66 -8.82 6.32
CA GLY A 34 -7.64 -7.95 5.74
C GLY A 34 -6.33 -7.95 6.51
N GLY A 35 -5.39 -7.13 6.07
CA GLY A 35 -4.12 -6.94 6.78
C GLY A 35 -2.96 -6.46 5.90
N HIS A 36 -1.78 -6.46 6.49
CA HIS A 36 -0.51 -6.18 5.81
C HIS A 36 -0.13 -7.36 4.90
N VAL A 37 0.25 -7.05 3.65
CA VAL A 37 0.61 -8.08 2.66
C VAL A 37 2.10 -8.38 2.74
N LEU A 38 2.43 -9.62 3.09
CA LEU A 38 3.80 -10.14 3.04
C LEU A 38 4.09 -10.79 1.68
N GLU A 39 3.10 -11.51 1.16
CA GLU A 39 3.13 -12.19 -0.13
C GLU A 39 1.70 -12.31 -0.66
N CYS A 40 1.52 -12.29 -1.98
CA CYS A 40 0.25 -12.66 -2.60
C CYS A 40 0.48 -13.26 -4.00
N GLN A 41 -0.45 -14.10 -4.41
CA GLN A 41 -0.57 -14.56 -5.79
C GLN A 41 -1.93 -14.13 -6.32
N THR A 42 -1.95 -13.61 -7.54
CA THR A 42 -3.15 -13.06 -8.16
C THR A 42 -3.41 -13.74 -9.49
N GLN A 43 -4.68 -13.87 -9.88
CA GLN A 43 -5.08 -14.45 -11.15
C GLN A 43 -5.70 -13.37 -12.05
N ASP A 44 -6.91 -12.92 -11.72
CA ASP A 44 -7.62 -11.88 -12.46
C ASP A 44 -7.63 -10.56 -11.67
N VAL A 45 -6.77 -9.62 -12.09
CA VAL A 45 -6.65 -8.32 -11.42
C VAL A 45 -6.73 -7.18 -12.42
N LYS A 46 -7.42 -6.11 -12.02
CA LYS A 46 -7.29 -4.80 -12.63
C LYS A 46 -6.35 -3.98 -11.77
N THR A 47 -5.34 -3.37 -12.38
CA THR A 47 -4.36 -2.51 -11.70
C THR A 47 -4.53 -1.07 -12.14
N GLU A 48 -4.48 -0.14 -11.19
CA GLU A 48 -4.47 1.30 -11.45
C GLU A 48 -3.36 1.91 -10.59
N ASN A 49 -2.59 2.84 -11.16
CA ASN A 49 -1.51 3.52 -10.47
C ASN A 49 -1.73 5.03 -10.57
N ASP A 50 -1.61 5.72 -9.45
CA ASP A 50 -1.56 7.18 -9.39
C ASP A 50 -0.12 7.65 -9.17
N TYR A 51 0.39 8.47 -10.08
CA TYR A 51 1.76 8.99 -10.01
C TYR A 51 1.77 10.29 -9.23
N THR A 52 2.16 10.20 -7.97
CA THR A 52 2.34 11.38 -7.10
C THR A 52 3.83 11.63 -6.87
N VAL A 53 4.31 12.81 -7.27
CA VAL A 53 5.72 13.23 -7.14
C VAL A 53 5.98 14.09 -5.92
N GLN A 54 4.93 14.44 -5.17
CA GLN A 54 5.01 15.29 -3.98
C GLN A 54 4.77 14.46 -2.72
N TRP A 55 5.52 14.77 -1.68
CA TRP A 55 5.37 14.14 -0.37
C TRP A 55 5.14 15.24 0.66
N HIS A 56 4.04 15.13 1.40
CA HIS A 56 3.69 16.05 2.47
C HIS A 56 3.70 15.30 3.80
N THR A 57 4.46 15.80 4.78
CA THR A 57 4.52 15.22 6.13
C THR A 57 3.94 16.21 7.12
N ILE A 58 3.05 15.69 7.96
CA ILE A 58 2.57 16.37 9.16
C ILE A 58 3.23 15.68 10.34
N LEU A 59 3.96 16.45 11.15
CA LEU A 59 4.53 15.95 12.39
C LEU A 59 3.44 15.94 13.47
N PRO A 60 3.43 14.95 14.38
CA PRO A 60 2.50 14.96 15.51
C PRO A 60 2.75 16.20 16.39
N GLY A 61 1.68 16.77 16.94
CA GLY A 61 1.79 17.65 18.10
C GLY A 61 2.06 16.83 19.35
N ASP A 62 2.55 17.48 20.42
CA ASP A 62 2.70 16.86 21.74
C ASP A 62 1.38 16.30 22.28
#